data_AF-A0A7V9TSS1-F1
#
_entry.id   AF-A0A7V9TSS1-F1
#
_cell.length_a   1.000
_cell.length_b   1.000
_cell.length_c   1.000
_cell.angle_alpha   90.00
_cell.angle_beta   90.00
_cell.angle_gamma   90.00
#
_symmetry.space_group_name_H-M   'P 1'
#
loop_
_entity.id
_entity.type
_entity.pdbx_description
1 polymer ?
#
loop_
_entity_poly.entity_id
_entity_poly.type
_entity_poly.pdbx_seq_one_letter_code
_entity_poly.pdbx_strand_id
1 'polypeptide(L)' 'MNNASSTPNDASPTGEHEESFGDDRVDDAVARLTELDRRDVHEHPEQFERAHDALRAALDDEPDPAADAGAGSA' A
#
# COMPACT_ATOMS: atom_id res chain seq x y z
N MET A 1 20.46 2.72 42.01
CA MET A 1 20.38 2.53 40.55
C MET A 1 19.68 1.21 40.27
N ASN A 2 18.84 1.17 39.24
CA ASN A 2 18.29 0.00 38.52
C ASN A 2 16.75 -0.09 38.56
N ASN A 3 16.12 0.26 37.43
CA ASN A 3 14.92 -0.37 36.84
C ASN A 3 14.88 0.10 35.38
N ALA A 4 15.46 -0.69 34.48
CA ALA A 4 14.77 -1.74 33.72
C ALA A 4 13.95 -1.16 32.56
N SER A 5 14.60 -1.16 31.41
CA SER A 5 14.09 -1.24 30.04
C SER A 5 12.70 -0.66 29.79
N SER A 6 12.65 0.53 29.20
CA SER A 6 11.56 0.89 28.29
C SER A 6 11.51 -0.18 27.20
N THR A 7 10.55 -1.08 27.29
CA THR A 7 10.24 -2.07 26.26
C THR A 7 10.00 -1.33 24.95
N PRO A 8 10.78 -1.58 23.88
CA PRO A 8 10.45 -1.04 22.58
C PRO A 8 9.13 -1.69 22.15
N ASN A 9 8.18 -0.83 21.81
CA ASN A 9 6.95 -1.08 21.09
C ASN A 9 6.85 -2.50 20.49
N ASP A 10 6.23 -3.43 21.23
CA ASP A 10 5.75 -4.71 20.70
C ASP A 10 4.48 -4.43 19.90
N ALA A 11 4.63 -3.68 18.81
CA ALA A 11 3.67 -3.76 17.72
C ALA A 11 4.02 -5.01 16.95
N SER A 12 3.68 -6.18 17.51
CA SER A 12 3.57 -7.39 16.72
C SER A 12 2.74 -7.01 15.48
N PRO A 13 3.26 -7.13 14.24
CA PRO A 13 2.42 -6.91 13.08
C PRO A 13 1.34 -7.99 13.18
N THR A 14 0.11 -7.58 13.49
CA THR A 14 -1.07 -8.44 13.50
C THR A 14 -1.26 -8.91 12.06
N GLY A 15 -0.50 -9.93 11.69
CA GLY A 15 -0.57 -10.54 10.39
C GLY A 15 -1.81 -11.40 10.36
N GLU A 16 -2.93 -10.85 9.89
CA GLU A 16 -4.12 -11.59 9.48
C GLU A 16 -5.24 -10.67 8.97
N HIS A 17 -4.92 -9.71 8.11
CA HIS A 17 -5.97 -9.10 7.30
C HIS A 17 -5.48 -9.03 5.85
N GLU A 18 -5.52 -10.17 5.16
CA GLU A 18 -5.67 -10.19 3.70
C GLU A 18 -7.10 -9.73 3.36
N GLU A 19 -7.38 -8.47 3.70
CA GLU A 19 -8.54 -7.77 3.17
C GLU A 19 -8.27 -7.54 1.68
N SER A 20 -9.06 -8.18 0.82
CA SER A 20 -9.03 -7.89 -0.61
C SER A 20 -9.89 -6.65 -0.86
N PHE A 21 -9.29 -5.68 -1.53
CA PHE A 21 -9.92 -4.45 -1.96
C PHE A 21 -10.68 -4.63 -3.28
N GLY A 22 -10.64 -5.83 -3.87
CA GLY A 22 -11.36 -6.19 -5.09
C GLY A 22 -10.64 -5.77 -6.38
N ASP A 23 -9.46 -5.16 -6.28
CA ASP A 23 -8.57 -4.85 -7.40
C ASP A 23 -7.18 -5.46 -7.13
N ASP A 24 -6.74 -6.37 -8.00
CA ASP A 24 -5.48 -7.10 -7.84
C ASP A 24 -4.25 -6.17 -7.75
N ARG A 25 -4.30 -4.99 -8.40
CA ARG A 25 -3.19 -4.02 -8.38
C ARG A 25 -3.14 -3.27 -7.05
N VAL A 26 -4.32 -2.95 -6.49
CA VAL A 26 -4.43 -2.36 -5.15
C VAL A 26 -3.97 -3.36 -4.09
N ASP A 27 -4.43 -4.61 -4.17
CA ASP A 27 -4.05 -5.69 -3.26
C ASP A 27 -2.53 -5.93 -3.27
N ASP A 28 -1.90 -5.97 -4.45
CA ASP A 28 -0.45 -6.11 -4.61
C ASP A 28 0.34 -4.90 -4.07
N ALA A 29 -0.17 -3.67 -4.24
CA ALA A 29 0.47 -2.47 -3.69
C ALA A 29 0.41 -2.45 -2.15
N VAL A 30 -0.71 -2.86 -1.55
CA VAL A 30 -0.88 -2.95 -0.10
C VAL A 30 0.02 -4.05 0.48
N ALA A 31 0.09 -5.23 -0.17
CA ALA A 31 1.00 -6.29 0.25
C ALA A 31 2.46 -5.80 0.32
N ARG A 32 2.91 -5.06 -0.69
CA ARG A 32 4.27 -4.47 -0.70
C ARG A 32 4.54 -3.51 0.46
N LEU A 33 3.52 -2.77 0.93
CA LEU A 33 3.62 -1.91 2.10
C LEU A 33 3.69 -2.72 3.40
N THR A 34 2.94 -3.81 3.51
CA THR A 34 3.02 -4.73 4.66
C THR A 34 4.38 -5.41 4.75
N GLU A 35 4.99 -5.76 3.61
CA GLU A 35 6.35 -6.30 3.54
C GLU A 35 7.44 -5.31 3.97
N LEU A 36 7.15 -4.00 4.01
CA LEU A 36 8.12 -2.95 4.33
C LEU A 36 8.68 -3.10 5.75
N ASP A 37 7.85 -3.51 6.70
CA ASP A 37 8.23 -3.76 8.10
C ASP A 37 9.35 -4.81 8.23
N ARG A 38 9.44 -5.74 7.26
CA ARG A 38 10.46 -6.80 7.22
C ARG A 38 11.77 -6.37 6.54
N ARG A 39 11.84 -5.16 5.97
CA ARG A 39 13.02 -4.63 5.29
C ARG A 39 13.84 -3.73 6.19
N ASP A 40 15.10 -3.52 5.83
CA ASP A 40 15.94 -2.55 6.52
C ASP A 40 15.40 -1.12 6.37
N VAL A 41 15.42 -0.37 7.46
CA VAL A 41 14.86 1.00 7.55
C VAL A 41 15.45 1.96 6.53
N HIS A 42 16.71 1.73 6.09
CA HIS A 42 17.34 2.57 5.07
C HIS A 42 16.72 2.38 3.67
N GLU A 43 16.05 1.27 3.41
CA GLU A 43 15.36 0.98 2.15
C GLU A 43 13.89 1.40 2.19
N HIS A 44 13.34 1.72 3.37
CA HIS A 44 11.92 2.05 3.53
C HIS A 44 11.44 3.21 2.65
N PRO A 45 12.19 4.32 2.49
CA PRO A 45 11.73 5.45 1.67
C PRO A 45 11.52 5.06 0.20
N GLU A 46 12.51 4.42 -0.43
CA GLU A 46 12.43 4.01 -1.84
C GLU A 46 11.30 3.01 -2.08
N GLN A 47 11.10 2.10 -1.14
CA GLN A 47 10.09 1.05 -1.25
C GLN A 47 8.68 1.58 -0.97
N PHE A 48 8.53 2.53 -0.04
CA PHE A 48 7.29 3.25 0.18
C PHE A 48 6.90 4.08 -1.05
N GLU A 49 7.82 4.84 -1.63
CA GLU A 49 7.56 5.66 -2.83
C GLU A 49 7.08 4.80 -4.00
N ARG A 50 7.72 3.66 -4.25
CA ARG A 50 7.29 2.72 -5.29
C ARG A 50 5.89 2.17 -5.07
N ALA A 51 5.57 1.75 -3.84
CA ALA A 51 4.25 1.21 -3.52
C ALA A 51 3.17 2.30 -3.59
N HIS A 52 3.50 3.53 -3.17
CA HIS A 52 2.62 4.69 -3.28
C HIS A 52 2.32 5.06 -4.74
N ASP A 53 3.32 5.08 -5.62
CA ASP A 53 3.11 5.35 -7.05
C ASP A 53 2.29 4.24 -7.73
N ALA A 54 2.54 2.98 -7.38
CA ALA A 54 1.74 1.85 -7.88
C ALA A 54 0.28 1.93 -7.44
N LEU A 55 0.04 2.26 -6.16
CA LEU A 55 -1.31 2.46 -5.63
C LEU A 55 -2.00 3.64 -6.31
N ARG A 56 -1.30 4.76 -6.50
CA ARG A 56 -1.83 5.93 -7.21
C ARG A 56 -2.25 5.57 -8.64
N ALA A 57 -1.41 4.84 -9.37
CA ALA A 57 -1.72 4.40 -10.72
C ALA A 57 -2.92 3.43 -10.77
N ALA A 58 -3.05 2.54 -9.78
CA ALA A 58 -4.19 1.65 -9.69
C ALA A 58 -5.51 2.40 -9.46
N LEU A 59 -5.48 3.47 -8.64
CA LEU A 59 -6.64 4.31 -8.35
C LEU A 59 -6.96 5.32 -9.46
N ASP A 60 -5.97 5.75 -10.24
CA ASP A 60 -6.14 6.70 -11.36
C ASP A 60 -6.74 6.03 -12.61
N ASP A 61 -6.68 4.69 -12.70
CA ASP A 61 -7.29 3.88 -13.79
C ASP A 61 -8.83 3.78 -13.67
N GLU A 62 -9.48 4.70 -12.95
CA GLU A 62 -10.92 4.85 -12.96
C GLU A 62 -11.35 5.31 -14.37
N PRO A 63 -12.20 4.58 -15.09
CA PRO A 63 -12.62 4.98 -16.43
C PRO A 63 -13.35 6.31 -16.32
N ASP A 64 -12.79 7.37 -16.93
CA ASP A 64 -13.44 8.67 -16.99
C ASP A 64 -14.84 8.49 -17.63
N PRO A 65 -15.94 8.70 -16.88
CA PRO A 65 -17.29 8.44 -17.39
C PRO A 65 -17.70 9.45 -18.48
N ALA A 66 -16.92 10.51 -18.70
CA ALA A 66 -17.14 11.48 -19.76
C ALA A 66 -16.40 11.12 -21.07
N ALA A 67 -15.37 10.27 -21.02
CA ALA A 67 -14.65 9.78 -22.20
C ALA A 67 -15.47 8.77 -23.02
N ASP A 68 -16.33 7.97 -22.36
CA ASP A 68 -17.19 6.97 -23.01
C ASP A 68 -18.43 7.60 -23.70
N ALA A 69 -18.88 8.78 -23.24
CA ALA A 69 -20.05 9.47 -23.79
C ALA A 69 -19.78 10.24 -25.11
N GLY A 70 -18.53 10.32 -25.56
CA GLY A 70 -18.12 11.08 -26.75
C GLY A 70 -18.03 10.28 -28.07
N ALA A 71 -18.12 8.94 -28.01
CA ALA A 71 -17.95 8.06 -29.16
C ALA A 71 -19.31 7.51 -29.67
N GLY A 72 -20.31 8.38 -29.82
CA GLY A 72 -21.69 7.95 -30.11
C GLY A 72 -22.55 8.87 -30.98
N SER A 73 -21.98 9.86 -31.66
CA SER A 73 -22.74 10.70 -32.61
C SER A 73 -22.24 10.48 -34.04
N ALA A 74 -22.90 9.56 -34.73
CA ALA A 74 -22.93 9.44 -36.18
C ALA A 74 -23.88 10.48 -36.80
#